data_AF-A0A0F8GJB9-F1
#
_entry.id   AF-A0A0F8GJB9-F1
#
_cell.length_a   1.000
_cell.length_b   1.000
_cell.length_c   1.000
_cell.angle_alpha   90.00
_cell.angle_beta   90.00
_cell.angle_gamma   90.00
#
_symmetry.space_group_name_H-M   'P 1'
#
loop_
_entity.id
_entity.type
_entity.pdbx_description
1 polymer ?
#
loop_
_entity_poly.entity_id
_entity_poly.type
_entity_poly.pdbx_seq_one_letter_code
_entity_poly.pdbx_strand_id
1 'polypeptide(L)'
;MTDLRNRYWGFELSGVEYKLIFEKENMGFVRFANKNKDIFYLDPSPFLNTVKPEIYVSENCPIPPAGKLIEAIVRETEDKYNLNKTIVEKILVKYVIDWKITDPNKLRTNLTIKDEFLNYVSAPIPRSIYNFEDLQNCLALSVISAPQLTEMEKGGINSVVLGESNMRSQWAAIKKIMSIVPNEFKRPTSRQYYKLLEDDSRPKPFNCCEVNLAYFNITNVPVHIPLPFEMKFNSVASYQENLENYLPLARAFMIDALLFQPEIPEVMQKKMEETIYDLISNITSNSLISHTPDIGSIIPKLTTSYARLDFKLNSTSNDLNEGKELWESLMGESETNNSSSRKLDTNKLLELTSDEETLYMDIINLKDIGIDLTFENIKKKTSIMEWKFEDTLEKLKIKGRIYYLSNDKIGLINFK
;
A
#
# COMPACT_ATOMS: atom_id res chain seq x y z
N MET A 1 -10.73 22.24 -4.86
CA MET A 1 -10.08 20.91 -4.87
C MET A 1 -8.73 21.08 -5.55
N THR A 2 -7.64 20.93 -4.80
CA THR A 2 -6.28 21.16 -5.26
C THR A 2 -5.73 19.90 -5.95
N ASP A 3 -5.28 20.06 -7.19
CA ASP A 3 -4.63 19.04 -8.02
C ASP A 3 -3.24 18.76 -7.43
N LEU A 4 -2.85 17.48 -7.27
CA LEU A 4 -1.51 17.10 -6.79
C LEU A 4 -0.36 17.75 -7.57
N ARG A 5 -0.59 18.10 -8.84
CA ARG A 5 0.39 18.76 -9.70
C ARG A 5 0.40 20.29 -9.57
N ASN A 6 -0.64 20.88 -8.98
CA ASN A 6 -0.79 22.32 -8.76
C ASN A 6 -0.86 22.62 -7.25
N ARG A 7 0.24 22.34 -6.54
CA ARG A 7 0.45 22.68 -5.13
C ARG A 7 1.34 23.91 -5.06
N TYR A 8 0.71 25.07 -5.22
CA TYR A 8 1.41 26.36 -5.30
C TYR A 8 1.72 26.92 -3.90
N TRP A 9 1.01 26.46 -2.86
CA TRP A 9 1.16 26.97 -1.51
C TRP A 9 1.89 25.98 -0.61
N GLY A 10 2.83 26.47 0.21
CA GLY A 10 3.73 25.62 1.00
C GLY A 10 3.04 24.66 1.97
N PHE A 11 1.81 24.96 2.42
CA PHE A 11 1.04 24.08 3.33
C PHE A 11 0.43 22.85 2.62
N GLU A 12 0.43 22.84 1.29
CA GLU A 12 -0.08 21.72 0.47
C GLU A 12 1.01 20.69 0.17
N LEU A 13 2.28 21.07 0.39
CA LEU A 13 3.44 20.21 0.21
C LEU A 13 3.62 19.32 1.44
N SER A 14 4.07 18.10 1.19
CA SER A 14 4.61 17.25 2.25
C SER A 14 5.90 17.87 2.82
N GLY A 15 6.27 17.50 4.05
CA GLY A 15 7.47 18.06 4.68
C GLY A 15 8.74 17.73 3.89
N VAL A 16 8.78 16.53 3.30
CA VAL A 16 9.87 16.07 2.43
C VAL A 16 9.89 16.85 1.11
N GLU A 17 8.74 17.03 0.46
CA GLU A 17 8.63 17.79 -0.80
C GLU A 17 9.13 19.22 -0.63
N TYR A 18 8.73 19.90 0.45
CA TYR A 18 9.18 21.25 0.75
C TYR A 18 10.71 21.35 0.81
N LYS A 19 11.37 20.47 1.58
CA LYS A 19 12.83 20.48 1.68
C LYS A 19 13.53 20.19 0.35
N LEU A 20 13.01 19.26 -0.45
CA LEU A 20 13.62 18.91 -1.74
C LEU A 20 13.46 20.01 -2.79
N ILE A 21 12.38 20.79 -2.73
CA ILE A 21 12.18 21.92 -3.63
C ILE A 21 13.10 23.09 -3.24
N PHE A 22 13.07 23.48 -1.96
CA PHE A 22 13.59 24.79 -1.51
C PHE A 22 14.93 24.75 -0.77
N GLU A 23 15.29 23.64 -0.12
CA GLU A 23 16.46 23.58 0.79
C GLU A 23 17.57 22.64 0.33
N LYS A 24 17.24 21.62 -0.48
CA LYS A 24 18.18 20.61 -0.94
C LYS A 24 18.47 20.77 -2.42
N GLU A 25 19.76 20.80 -2.75
CA GLU A 25 20.25 20.70 -4.11
C GLU A 25 20.73 19.29 -4.39
N ASN A 26 20.58 18.84 -5.64
CA ASN A 26 21.06 17.52 -6.10
C ASN A 26 20.52 16.34 -5.32
N MET A 27 19.33 16.48 -4.74
CA MET A 27 18.65 15.43 -4.00
C MET A 27 17.22 15.32 -4.50
N GLY A 28 16.73 14.10 -4.65
CA GLY A 28 15.34 13.84 -5.05
C GLY A 28 15.10 12.39 -5.46
N PHE A 29 13.85 12.12 -5.84
CA PHE A 29 13.40 10.83 -6.34
C PHE A 29 13.73 10.70 -7.82
N VAL A 30 14.34 9.57 -8.18
CA VAL A 30 14.83 9.35 -9.55
C VAL A 30 13.67 9.06 -10.51
N ARG A 31 13.56 9.86 -11.57
CA ARG A 31 12.72 9.58 -12.74
C ARG A 31 13.54 9.56 -14.00
N PHE A 32 13.56 8.43 -14.72
CA PHE A 32 14.32 8.33 -15.97
C PHE A 32 13.72 9.22 -17.06
N ALA A 33 14.57 10.04 -17.67
CA ALA A 33 14.27 10.76 -18.91
C ALA A 33 14.60 9.87 -20.11
N ASN A 34 15.75 9.20 -20.06
CA ASN A 34 16.18 8.24 -21.05
C ASN A 34 17.14 7.23 -20.41
N LYS A 35 16.65 6.00 -20.19
CA LYS A 35 17.42 4.93 -19.54
C LYS A 35 18.63 4.49 -20.38
N ASN A 36 18.58 4.60 -21.71
CA ASN A 36 19.68 4.18 -22.59
C ASN A 36 20.80 5.21 -22.70
N LYS A 37 20.56 6.43 -22.22
CA LYS A 37 21.51 7.53 -22.23
C LYS A 37 21.91 7.94 -20.81
N ASP A 38 21.50 7.15 -19.82
CA ASP A 38 21.78 7.37 -18.40
C ASP A 38 21.32 8.75 -17.90
N ILE A 39 20.20 9.25 -18.46
CA ILE A 39 19.63 10.57 -18.16
C ILE A 39 18.43 10.43 -17.23
N PHE A 40 18.45 11.17 -16.13
CA PHE A 40 17.38 11.17 -15.14
C PHE A 40 17.10 12.57 -14.57
N TYR A 41 15.94 12.69 -13.95
CA TYR A 41 15.50 13.82 -13.14
C TYR A 41 15.52 13.45 -11.66
N LEU A 42 15.68 14.47 -10.81
CA LEU A 42 15.46 14.37 -9.38
C LEU A 42 14.19 15.14 -9.03
N ASP A 43 13.10 14.39 -8.84
CA ASP A 43 11.78 14.92 -8.50
C ASP A 43 11.64 15.07 -6.97
N PRO A 44 10.88 16.07 -6.45
CA PRO A 44 10.64 16.21 -5.02
C PRO A 44 9.80 15.08 -4.40
N SER A 45 9.00 14.38 -5.20
CA SER A 45 8.36 13.13 -4.79
C SER A 45 8.03 12.29 -6.04
N PRO A 46 7.70 11.00 -5.89
CA PRO A 46 7.17 10.21 -7.01
C PRO A 46 5.84 10.74 -7.58
N PHE A 47 5.21 11.72 -6.92
CA PHE A 47 3.90 12.27 -7.27
C PHE A 47 3.98 13.70 -7.83
N LEU A 48 5.15 14.34 -7.74
CA LEU A 48 5.38 15.72 -8.16
C LEU A 48 6.67 15.82 -8.95
N ASN A 49 6.57 16.18 -10.23
CA ASN A 49 7.74 16.41 -11.05
C ASN A 49 8.47 17.67 -10.61
N THR A 50 9.81 17.67 -10.71
CA THR A 50 10.59 18.88 -10.52
C THR A 50 10.23 19.93 -11.56
N VAL A 51 10.13 21.19 -11.12
CA VAL A 51 9.98 22.37 -11.98
C VAL A 51 11.33 22.96 -12.39
N LYS A 52 12.44 22.47 -11.80
CA LYS A 52 13.79 22.94 -12.12
C LYS A 52 14.15 22.45 -13.54
N PRO A 53 14.61 23.34 -14.45
CA PRO A 53 14.99 22.96 -15.81
C PRO A 53 16.39 22.33 -15.81
N GLU A 54 16.55 21.21 -15.11
CA GLU A 54 17.83 20.52 -14.94
C GLU A 54 17.70 19.02 -15.24
N ILE A 55 18.77 18.43 -15.77
CA ILE A 55 18.90 16.99 -15.99
C ILE A 55 20.19 16.49 -15.37
N TYR A 56 20.17 15.22 -14.96
CA TYR A 56 21.32 14.53 -14.40
C TYR A 56 21.78 13.45 -15.37
N VAL A 57 23.08 13.35 -15.60
CA VAL A 57 23.72 12.37 -16.48
C VAL A 57 24.76 11.61 -15.66
N SER A 58 24.62 10.30 -15.54
CA SER A 58 25.62 9.47 -14.85
C SER A 58 26.90 9.39 -15.69
N GLU A 59 28.05 9.71 -15.09
CA GLU A 59 29.37 9.57 -15.67
C GLU A 59 30.21 8.60 -14.84
N ASN A 60 30.62 7.49 -15.44
CA ASN A 60 31.48 6.49 -14.81
C ASN A 60 30.95 5.96 -13.45
N CYS A 61 29.65 6.06 -13.20
CA CYS A 61 28.98 5.52 -12.03
C CYS A 61 27.73 4.72 -12.45
N PRO A 62 27.27 3.76 -11.62
CA PRO A 62 26.03 3.03 -11.89
C PRO A 62 24.84 4.00 -12.01
N ILE A 63 23.88 3.67 -12.86
CA ILE A 63 22.63 4.45 -12.94
C ILE A 63 21.84 4.25 -11.64
N PRO A 64 21.34 5.32 -10.99
CA PRO A 64 20.55 5.16 -9.79
C PRO A 64 19.18 4.50 -10.06
N PRO A 65 18.65 3.73 -9.11
CA PRO A 65 17.37 3.03 -9.27
C PRO A 65 16.19 4.02 -9.34
N ALA A 66 15.26 3.78 -10.27
CA ALA A 66 14.06 4.60 -10.42
C ALA A 66 13.19 4.59 -9.15
N GLY A 67 12.62 5.75 -8.81
CA GLY A 67 11.72 5.92 -7.69
C GLY A 67 12.37 5.88 -6.31
N LYS A 68 13.71 5.72 -6.20
CA LYS A 68 14.43 5.84 -4.94
C LYS A 68 14.88 7.29 -4.72
N LEU A 69 14.90 7.72 -3.46
CA LEU A 69 15.43 9.00 -3.04
C LEU A 69 16.96 8.92 -2.97
N ILE A 70 17.64 9.78 -3.71
CA ILE A 70 19.11 9.83 -3.73
C ILE A 70 19.63 11.24 -3.49
N GLU A 71 20.88 11.31 -3.04
CA GLU A 71 21.73 12.50 -3.09
C GLU A 71 22.83 12.26 -4.13
N ALA A 72 22.86 13.08 -5.17
CA ALA A 72 23.80 12.98 -6.28
C ALA A 72 25.04 13.86 -6.04
N ILE A 73 26.21 13.31 -6.32
CA ILE A 73 27.50 13.99 -6.27
C ILE A 73 27.83 14.46 -7.69
N VAL A 74 27.67 15.76 -7.92
CA VAL A 74 27.84 16.40 -9.23
C VAL A 74 29.28 16.91 -9.36
N ARG A 75 29.98 16.52 -10.43
CA ARG A 75 31.33 17.01 -10.73
C ARG A 75 31.30 18.36 -11.42
N GLU A 76 30.50 18.45 -12.47
CA GLU A 76 30.43 19.63 -13.32
C GLU A 76 29.00 19.85 -13.82
N THR A 77 28.75 21.11 -14.19
CA THR A 77 27.45 21.55 -14.69
C THR A 77 27.65 22.30 -15.99
N GLU A 78 26.83 22.01 -16.99
CA GLU A 78 26.88 22.63 -18.31
C GLU A 78 25.51 23.20 -18.67
N ASP A 79 25.48 24.45 -19.12
CA ASP A 79 24.27 25.05 -19.68
C ASP A 79 24.07 24.62 -21.13
N LYS A 80 22.99 23.90 -21.42
CA LYS A 80 22.57 23.58 -22.80
C LYS A 80 21.33 24.36 -23.17
N TYR A 81 21.31 24.85 -24.40
CA TYR A 81 20.16 25.57 -24.96
C TYR A 81 19.46 24.66 -25.94
N ASN A 82 18.20 24.33 -25.65
CA ASN A 82 17.38 23.54 -26.57
C ASN A 82 16.56 24.49 -27.43
N LEU A 83 16.75 24.40 -28.75
CA LEU A 83 16.02 25.20 -29.74
C LEU A 83 14.78 24.41 -30.16
N ASN A 84 13.66 24.64 -29.49
CA ASN A 84 12.39 24.02 -29.86
C ASN A 84 11.47 25.04 -30.52
N LYS A 85 11.51 25.06 -31.86
CA LYS A 85 10.66 25.75 -32.87
C LYS A 85 10.35 27.25 -32.71
N THR A 86 10.34 27.85 -31.51
CA THR A 86 10.15 29.29 -31.25
C THR A 86 10.67 29.76 -29.88
N ILE A 87 11.06 28.86 -28.97
CA ILE A 87 11.53 29.20 -27.62
C ILE A 87 12.94 28.62 -27.40
N VAL A 88 13.83 29.44 -26.85
CA VAL A 88 15.15 29.00 -26.35
C VAL A 88 14.97 28.60 -24.89
N GLU A 89 14.96 27.30 -24.62
CA GLU A 89 14.90 26.79 -23.25
C GLU A 89 16.31 26.45 -22.77
N LYS A 90 16.73 27.10 -21.67
CA LYS A 90 17.98 26.80 -20.97
C LYS A 90 17.75 25.58 -20.09
N ILE A 91 18.54 24.53 -20.30
CA ILE A 91 18.56 23.32 -19.47
C ILE A 91 19.94 23.19 -18.85
N LEU A 92 19.98 23.06 -17.52
CA LEU A 92 21.21 22.80 -16.78
C LEU A 92 21.50 21.30 -16.77
N VAL A 93 22.61 20.88 -17.36
CA VAL A 93 23.07 19.50 -17.35
C VAL A 93 24.04 19.31 -16.19
N LYS A 94 23.77 18.33 -15.31
CA LYS A 94 24.60 18.00 -14.16
C LYS A 94 25.22 16.62 -14.34
N TYR A 95 26.54 16.55 -14.40
CA TYR A 95 27.25 15.29 -14.59
C TYR A 95 27.58 14.66 -13.23
N VAL A 96 27.04 13.47 -13.00
CA VAL A 96 27.03 12.76 -11.72
C VAL A 96 28.12 11.71 -11.69
N ILE A 97 29.05 11.82 -10.75
CA ILE A 97 30.16 10.87 -10.60
C ILE A 97 29.90 9.82 -9.52
N ASP A 98 28.95 10.07 -8.63
CA ASP A 98 28.53 9.14 -7.58
C ASP A 98 27.18 9.57 -7.00
N TRP A 99 26.50 8.68 -6.27
CA TRP A 99 25.26 8.98 -5.56
C TRP A 99 25.04 8.01 -4.40
N LYS A 100 24.23 8.43 -3.44
CA LYS A 100 23.84 7.56 -2.31
C LYS A 100 22.34 7.61 -2.07
N ILE A 101 21.77 6.46 -1.70
CA ILE A 101 20.38 6.37 -1.24
C ILE A 101 20.26 7.15 0.07
N THR A 102 19.20 7.95 0.17
CA THR A 102 18.91 8.76 1.35
C THR A 102 17.58 8.36 1.96
N ASP A 103 17.54 8.28 3.29
CA ASP A 103 16.32 8.05 4.06
C ASP A 103 15.45 9.33 4.06
N PRO A 104 14.19 9.26 3.60
CA PRO A 104 13.27 10.40 3.65
C PRO A 104 13.07 10.97 5.06
N ASN A 105 13.27 10.20 6.13
CA ASN A 105 13.19 10.69 7.52
C ASN A 105 14.18 11.82 7.81
N LYS A 106 15.32 11.89 7.10
CA LYS A 106 16.28 12.99 7.25
C LYS A 106 15.73 14.32 6.75
N LEU A 107 14.69 14.28 5.92
CA LEU A 107 14.08 15.44 5.28
C LEU A 107 12.72 15.79 5.90
N ARG A 108 12.08 14.87 6.62
CA ARG A 108 10.80 15.13 7.25
C ARG A 108 10.87 16.35 8.18
N THR A 109 9.83 17.17 8.15
CA THR A 109 9.56 18.22 9.14
C THR A 109 8.36 17.79 9.97
N ASN A 110 8.28 18.21 11.23
CA ASN A 110 7.17 17.85 12.14
C ASN A 110 5.84 18.57 11.80
N LEU A 111 5.54 18.82 10.53
CA LEU A 111 4.39 19.64 10.13
C LEU A 111 3.03 18.93 10.32
N THR A 112 3.00 17.61 10.46
CA THR A 112 1.78 16.89 10.84
C THR A 112 2.12 15.70 11.73
N ILE A 113 1.49 15.66 12.90
CA ILE A 113 1.70 14.63 13.91
C ILE A 113 0.73 13.48 13.64
N LYS A 114 1.17 12.24 13.82
CA LYS A 114 0.36 11.02 13.62
C LYS A 114 -1.03 11.16 14.25
N ASP A 115 -1.11 11.71 15.46
CA ASP A 115 -2.37 11.92 16.19
C ASP A 115 -3.36 12.83 15.44
N GLU A 116 -2.90 13.87 14.74
CA GLU A 116 -3.79 14.75 13.96
C GLU A 116 -4.36 14.01 12.74
N PHE A 117 -3.52 13.22 12.07
CA PHE A 117 -3.95 12.36 10.97
C PHE A 117 -4.94 11.31 11.45
N LEU A 118 -4.65 10.64 12.56
CA LEU A 118 -5.53 9.66 13.19
C LEU A 118 -6.87 10.29 13.60
N ASN A 119 -6.86 11.49 14.19
CA ASN A 119 -8.07 12.23 14.53
C ASN A 119 -8.89 12.63 13.30
N TYR A 120 -8.23 12.97 12.19
CA TYR A 120 -8.91 13.29 10.93
C TYR A 120 -9.66 12.08 10.37
N VAL A 121 -8.98 10.93 10.25
CA VAL A 121 -9.58 9.74 9.64
C VAL A 121 -10.68 9.13 10.51
N SER A 122 -10.59 9.23 11.83
CA SER A 122 -11.60 8.73 12.75
C SER A 122 -12.68 9.74 13.13
N ALA A 123 -12.70 10.95 12.54
CA ALA A 123 -13.63 12.02 12.91
C ALA A 123 -15.13 11.60 12.94
N PRO A 124 -15.63 10.73 12.03
CA PRO A 124 -17.01 10.26 12.10
C PRO A 124 -17.30 9.29 13.25
N ILE A 125 -16.29 8.71 13.88
CA ILE A 125 -16.43 7.66 14.89
C ILE A 125 -16.55 8.29 16.29
N PRO A 126 -17.54 7.93 17.12
CA PRO A 126 -17.63 8.41 18.49
C PRO A 126 -16.47 7.86 19.34
N ARG A 127 -15.78 8.73 20.09
CA ARG A 127 -14.67 8.32 20.98
C ARG A 127 -15.08 7.43 22.16
N SER A 128 -16.37 7.32 22.44
CA SER A 128 -16.90 6.55 23.58
C SER A 128 -17.04 5.04 23.31
N ILE A 129 -16.79 4.58 22.08
CA ILE A 129 -16.85 3.15 21.75
C ILE A 129 -15.59 2.44 22.27
N TYR A 130 -15.72 1.18 22.66
CA TYR A 130 -14.63 0.44 23.31
C TYR A 130 -13.45 0.14 22.36
N ASN A 131 -13.71 -0.03 21.06
CA ASN A 131 -12.75 -0.37 20.01
C ASN A 131 -12.35 0.85 19.15
N PHE A 132 -12.43 2.05 19.72
CA PHE A 132 -12.19 3.29 18.97
C PHE A 132 -10.81 3.31 18.31
N GLU A 133 -9.77 2.89 19.05
CA GLU A 133 -8.39 2.90 18.58
C GLU A 133 -8.17 1.91 17.42
N ASP A 134 -8.77 0.73 17.50
CA ASP A 134 -8.72 -0.28 16.43
C ASP A 134 -9.33 0.27 15.14
N LEU A 135 -10.57 0.78 15.21
CA LEU A 135 -11.23 1.34 14.03
C LEU A 135 -10.50 2.57 13.46
N GLN A 136 -9.94 3.41 14.34
CA GLN A 136 -9.11 4.55 13.95
C GLN A 136 -7.86 4.09 13.17
N ASN A 137 -7.14 3.08 13.69
CA ASN A 137 -5.99 2.49 13.02
C ASN A 137 -6.39 1.85 11.68
N CYS A 138 -7.50 1.12 11.62
CA CYS A 138 -7.97 0.50 10.38
C CYS A 138 -8.23 1.50 9.24
N LEU A 139 -8.88 2.61 9.58
CA LEU A 139 -9.11 3.70 8.63
C LEU A 139 -7.78 4.34 8.20
N ALA A 140 -6.85 4.53 9.14
CA ALA A 140 -5.51 5.01 8.85
C ALA A 140 -4.75 4.09 7.88
N LEU A 141 -4.71 2.77 8.14
CA LEU A 141 -4.04 1.78 7.30
C LEU A 141 -4.67 1.70 5.90
N SER A 142 -5.99 1.82 5.80
CA SER A 142 -6.71 1.87 4.51
C SER A 142 -6.37 3.11 3.67
N VAL A 143 -5.88 4.18 4.31
CA VAL A 143 -5.48 5.43 3.64
C VAL A 143 -3.99 5.45 3.31
N ILE A 144 -3.13 5.03 4.23
CA ILE A 144 -1.66 5.02 4.02
C ILE A 144 -1.16 3.82 3.21
N SER A 145 -2.02 2.81 3.00
CA SER A 145 -1.76 1.67 2.12
C SER A 145 -0.61 0.76 2.59
N ALA A 146 -0.43 -0.39 1.93
CA ALA A 146 0.75 -1.24 2.10
C ALA A 146 1.70 -1.04 0.90
N PRO A 147 3.04 -1.08 1.10
CA PRO A 147 3.98 -1.11 -0.02
C PRO A 147 3.80 -2.34 -0.89
N GLN A 148 4.29 -2.24 -2.12
CA GLN A 148 4.42 -3.40 -2.99
C GLN A 148 5.48 -4.35 -2.42
N LEU A 149 5.13 -5.61 -2.19
CA LEU A 149 6.05 -6.60 -1.61
C LEU A 149 6.94 -7.24 -2.67
N THR A 150 6.37 -7.58 -3.83
CA THR A 150 7.06 -8.19 -4.98
C THR A 150 6.44 -7.70 -6.29
N GLU A 151 7.03 -8.03 -7.44
CA GLU A 151 6.42 -7.67 -8.74
C GLU A 151 5.01 -8.26 -8.91
N MET A 152 4.80 -9.47 -8.37
CA MET A 152 3.55 -10.24 -8.44
C MET A 152 2.53 -9.84 -7.37
N GLU A 153 2.97 -9.34 -6.21
CA GLU A 153 2.08 -8.87 -5.14
C GLU A 153 2.04 -7.34 -5.10
N LYS A 154 0.98 -6.79 -5.68
CA LYS A 154 0.67 -5.37 -5.54
C LYS A 154 0.47 -5.04 -4.06
N GLY A 155 0.97 -3.87 -3.69
CA GLY A 155 0.65 -3.28 -2.40
C GLY A 155 -0.79 -2.82 -2.32
N GLY A 156 -1.12 -2.06 -1.28
CA GLY A 156 -2.48 -1.62 -1.02
C GLY A 156 -3.27 -2.54 -0.10
N ILE A 157 -4.26 -1.94 0.54
CA ILE A 157 -5.17 -2.56 1.48
C ILE A 157 -6.56 -2.60 0.85
N ASN A 158 -7.11 -3.80 0.77
CA ASN A 158 -8.54 -3.98 0.52
C ASN A 158 -9.29 -4.01 1.84
N SER A 159 -10.32 -3.18 1.96
CA SER A 159 -11.21 -3.16 3.12
C SER A 159 -12.66 -3.36 2.72
N VAL A 160 -13.47 -3.85 3.64
CA VAL A 160 -14.93 -3.95 3.45
C VAL A 160 -15.63 -3.31 4.62
N VAL A 161 -16.52 -2.37 4.31
CA VAL A 161 -17.47 -1.80 5.27
C VAL A 161 -18.61 -2.78 5.43
N LEU A 162 -18.72 -3.34 6.62
CA LEU A 162 -19.77 -4.29 7.01
C LEU A 162 -20.82 -3.54 7.84
N GLY A 163 -22.07 -3.65 7.42
CA GLY A 163 -23.20 -3.12 8.16
C GLY A 163 -24.55 -3.46 7.53
N GLU A 164 -25.62 -3.03 8.16
CA GLU A 164 -26.96 -3.17 7.61
C GLU A 164 -27.12 -2.41 6.27
N SER A 165 -28.05 -2.84 5.43
CA SER A 165 -28.27 -2.25 4.10
C SER A 165 -28.77 -0.80 4.14
N ASN A 166 -29.26 -0.35 5.30
CA ASN A 166 -29.69 1.03 5.57
C ASN A 166 -28.52 1.96 6.01
N MET A 167 -27.30 1.44 6.19
CA MET A 167 -26.12 2.18 6.69
C MET A 167 -25.42 3.02 5.62
N ARG A 168 -26.19 3.57 4.67
CA ARG A 168 -25.65 4.44 3.61
C ARG A 168 -25.04 5.74 4.15
N SER A 169 -25.48 6.21 5.32
CA SER A 169 -24.92 7.39 5.98
C SER A 169 -23.49 7.14 6.47
N GLN A 170 -23.19 5.97 7.04
CA GLN A 170 -21.83 5.57 7.41
C GLN A 170 -20.94 5.49 6.17
N TRP A 171 -21.43 4.87 5.10
CA TRP A 171 -20.70 4.82 3.85
C TRP A 171 -20.44 6.22 3.27
N ALA A 172 -21.42 7.12 3.30
CA ALA A 172 -21.24 8.50 2.89
C ALA A 172 -20.20 9.24 3.75
N ALA A 173 -20.17 9.01 5.06
CA ALA A 173 -19.16 9.57 5.95
C ALA A 173 -17.76 9.05 5.63
N ILE A 174 -17.62 7.75 5.32
CA ILE A 174 -16.36 7.13 4.88
C ILE A 174 -15.91 7.76 3.56
N LYS A 175 -16.80 7.91 2.56
CA LYS A 175 -16.47 8.64 1.31
C LYS A 175 -15.95 10.06 1.59
N LYS A 176 -16.51 10.72 2.61
CA LYS A 176 -16.11 12.09 2.99
C LYS A 176 -14.70 12.13 3.58
N ILE A 177 -14.34 11.25 4.52
CA ILE A 177 -12.97 11.18 5.06
C ILE A 177 -11.96 10.74 3.97
N MET A 178 -12.38 9.86 3.06
CA MET A 178 -11.55 9.41 1.93
C MET A 178 -11.29 10.51 0.88
N SER A 179 -11.85 11.71 1.05
CA SER A 179 -11.46 12.91 0.29
C SER A 179 -10.03 13.37 0.56
N ILE A 180 -9.41 12.85 1.63
CA ILE A 180 -7.96 12.94 1.86
C ILE A 180 -7.17 12.43 0.66
N VAL A 181 -7.64 11.35 0.03
CA VAL A 181 -7.03 10.75 -1.15
C VAL A 181 -7.19 11.70 -2.34
N PRO A 182 -6.07 12.15 -2.93
CA PRO A 182 -6.10 13.01 -4.11
C PRO A 182 -6.82 12.38 -5.31
N ASN A 183 -7.35 13.21 -6.20
CA ASN A 183 -8.12 12.72 -7.35
C ASN A 183 -7.23 12.04 -8.40
N GLU A 184 -5.96 12.37 -8.47
CA GLU A 184 -4.98 11.74 -9.36
C GLU A 184 -4.78 10.27 -8.99
N PHE A 185 -4.85 9.95 -7.69
CA PHE A 185 -4.75 8.58 -7.18
C PHE A 185 -6.02 7.76 -7.44
N LYS A 186 -7.11 8.38 -7.92
CA LYS A 186 -8.34 7.67 -8.33
C LYS A 186 -8.34 7.30 -9.82
N ARG A 187 -7.30 7.70 -10.56
CA ARG A 187 -7.17 7.42 -11.99
C ARG A 187 -6.56 6.03 -12.21
N PRO A 188 -7.08 5.22 -13.15
CA PRO A 188 -6.55 3.87 -13.41
C PRO A 188 -5.08 3.80 -13.86
N THR A 189 -4.49 4.94 -14.23
CA THR A 189 -3.08 5.07 -14.62
C THR A 189 -2.16 5.45 -13.46
N SER A 190 -2.71 5.62 -12.25
CA SER A 190 -1.92 6.00 -11.07
C SER A 190 -1.10 4.83 -10.54
N ARG A 191 0.12 5.10 -10.07
CA ARG A 191 0.95 4.10 -9.37
C ARG A 191 0.37 3.72 -8.00
N GLN A 192 -0.39 4.64 -7.39
CA GLN A 192 -1.17 4.44 -6.18
C GLN A 192 -2.63 4.62 -6.56
N TYR A 193 -3.37 3.52 -6.66
CA TYR A 193 -4.76 3.53 -7.07
C TYR A 193 -5.68 3.35 -5.87
N TYR A 194 -6.68 4.22 -5.74
CA TYR A 194 -7.71 4.12 -4.72
C TYR A 194 -9.09 4.13 -5.36
N LYS A 195 -9.96 3.22 -4.92
CA LYS A 195 -11.35 3.21 -5.35
C LYS A 195 -12.29 2.75 -4.24
N LEU A 196 -13.45 3.40 -4.19
CA LEU A 196 -14.57 3.04 -3.33
C LEU A 196 -15.61 2.32 -4.21
N LEU A 197 -16.06 1.15 -3.80
CA LEU A 197 -16.84 0.23 -4.61
C LEU A 197 -18.15 -0.16 -3.91
N GLU A 198 -19.22 -0.25 -4.70
CA GLU A 198 -20.54 -0.76 -4.30
C GLU A 198 -20.93 -2.02 -5.11
N ASP A 199 -19.95 -2.59 -5.82
CA ASP A 199 -20.06 -3.81 -6.62
C ASP A 199 -18.85 -4.72 -6.35
N ASP A 200 -18.87 -5.94 -6.88
CA ASP A 200 -17.82 -6.94 -6.74
C ASP A 200 -16.71 -6.83 -7.81
N SER A 201 -16.62 -5.68 -8.48
CA SER A 201 -15.56 -5.46 -9.48
C SER A 201 -14.20 -5.46 -8.80
N ARG A 202 -13.22 -6.13 -9.43
CA ARG A 202 -11.83 -6.20 -8.99
C ARG A 202 -10.94 -5.46 -9.98
N PRO A 203 -10.93 -4.12 -9.97
CA PRO A 203 -10.13 -3.35 -10.92
C PRO A 203 -8.64 -3.67 -10.79
N LYS A 204 -8.01 -4.03 -11.90
CA LYS A 204 -6.56 -4.29 -12.01
C LYS A 204 -5.90 -3.18 -12.86
N PRO A 205 -5.64 -1.98 -12.29
CA PRO A 205 -5.05 -0.85 -13.01
C PRO A 205 -3.66 -1.18 -13.56
N PHE A 206 -3.38 -0.72 -14.79
CA PHE A 206 -2.12 -0.99 -15.47
C PHE A 206 -0.96 -0.19 -14.86
N ASN A 207 0.22 -0.81 -14.75
CA ASN A 207 1.43 -0.22 -14.15
C ASN A 207 1.25 0.33 -12.73
N CYS A 208 0.26 -0.18 -12.00
CA CYS A 208 0.03 0.18 -10.62
C CYS A 208 0.97 -0.59 -9.69
N CYS A 209 1.47 0.07 -8.64
CA CYS A 209 2.26 -0.57 -7.58
C CYS A 209 1.37 -0.93 -6.39
N GLU A 210 0.42 -0.05 -6.03
CA GLU A 210 -0.43 -0.20 -4.85
C GLU A 210 -1.90 0.01 -5.22
N VAL A 211 -2.77 -0.95 -4.89
CA VAL A 211 -4.20 -0.95 -5.22
C VAL A 211 -5.01 -1.02 -3.92
N ASN A 212 -5.69 0.08 -3.58
CA ASN A 212 -6.47 0.22 -2.35
C ASN A 212 -7.96 0.27 -2.71
N LEU A 213 -8.71 -0.74 -2.29
CA LEU A 213 -10.12 -0.90 -2.62
C LEU A 213 -10.94 -0.98 -1.34
N ALA A 214 -11.90 -0.07 -1.17
CA ALA A 214 -12.87 -0.17 -0.09
C ALA A 214 -14.24 -0.55 -0.66
N TYR A 215 -14.76 -1.69 -0.24
CA TYR A 215 -16.04 -2.21 -0.67
C TYR A 215 -17.12 -1.91 0.36
N PHE A 216 -18.35 -1.66 -0.11
CA PHE A 216 -19.51 -1.51 0.77
C PHE A 216 -20.38 -2.76 0.71
N ASN A 217 -20.42 -3.54 1.80
CA ASN A 217 -21.24 -4.74 1.95
C ASN A 217 -21.04 -5.82 0.86
N ILE A 218 -19.84 -5.92 0.30
CA ILE A 218 -19.45 -6.97 -0.66
C ILE A 218 -18.55 -7.98 0.04
N THR A 219 -19.02 -9.20 0.25
CA THR A 219 -18.35 -10.21 1.10
C THR A 219 -17.56 -11.25 0.32
N ASN A 220 -17.81 -11.40 -0.98
CA ASN A 220 -17.21 -12.40 -1.88
C ASN A 220 -15.91 -11.92 -2.57
N VAL A 221 -15.30 -10.84 -2.08
CA VAL A 221 -14.04 -10.28 -2.60
C VAL A 221 -12.92 -10.41 -1.56
N PRO A 222 -11.65 -10.60 -1.97
CA PRO A 222 -10.54 -10.72 -1.03
C PRO A 222 -10.29 -9.41 -0.27
N VAL A 223 -10.36 -9.50 1.06
CA VAL A 223 -10.29 -8.38 1.99
C VAL A 223 -9.18 -8.59 3.01
N HIS A 224 -8.51 -7.50 3.36
CA HIS A 224 -7.49 -7.48 4.41
C HIS A 224 -8.05 -6.90 5.72
N ILE A 225 -8.93 -5.89 5.64
CA ILE A 225 -9.51 -5.21 6.81
C ILE A 225 -11.05 -5.25 6.74
N PRO A 226 -11.72 -6.05 7.59
CA PRO A 226 -13.15 -5.85 7.84
C PRO A 226 -13.39 -4.62 8.71
N LEU A 227 -14.32 -3.76 8.32
CA LEU A 227 -14.72 -2.57 9.05
C LEU A 227 -16.17 -2.74 9.55
N PRO A 228 -16.38 -3.32 10.74
CA PRO A 228 -17.70 -3.53 11.32
C PRO A 228 -18.24 -2.23 11.91
N PHE A 229 -18.97 -1.46 11.09
CA PHE A 229 -19.53 -0.18 11.53
C PHE A 229 -20.97 -0.29 11.99
N GLU A 230 -21.30 -1.29 12.81
CA GLU A 230 -22.63 -1.45 13.45
C GLU A 230 -22.83 -0.48 14.62
N MET A 231 -22.61 0.81 14.34
CA MET A 231 -22.71 1.89 15.30
C MET A 231 -23.23 3.17 14.64
N LYS A 232 -23.70 4.10 15.48
CA LYS A 232 -24.05 5.44 15.02
C LYS A 232 -22.80 6.29 14.91
N PHE A 233 -22.59 6.88 13.74
CA PHE A 233 -21.55 7.87 13.53
C PHE A 233 -21.95 9.22 14.13
N ASN A 234 -20.95 10.04 14.41
CA ASN A 234 -21.14 11.46 14.72
C ASN A 234 -21.90 12.14 13.58
N SER A 235 -22.65 13.20 13.89
CA SER A 235 -23.30 14.01 12.86
C SER A 235 -22.25 14.73 12.02
N VAL A 236 -22.43 14.82 10.70
CA VAL A 236 -21.48 15.51 9.81
C VAL A 236 -21.18 16.94 10.28
N ALA A 237 -22.18 17.64 10.79
CA ALA A 237 -22.03 19.01 11.29
C ALA A 237 -21.01 19.13 12.44
N SER A 238 -20.83 18.09 13.27
CA SER A 238 -19.92 18.14 14.41
C SER A 238 -18.44 18.00 14.06
N TYR A 239 -18.13 17.59 12.82
CA TYR A 239 -16.74 17.39 12.39
C TYR A 239 -16.43 17.97 11.02
N GLN A 240 -17.37 18.66 10.38
CA GLN A 240 -17.19 19.22 9.03
C GLN A 240 -16.08 20.27 8.99
N GLU A 241 -16.06 21.20 9.94
CA GLU A 241 -15.04 22.25 10.01
C GLU A 241 -13.64 21.63 10.18
N ASN A 242 -13.52 20.60 11.03
CA ASN A 242 -12.27 19.85 11.17
C ASN A 242 -11.85 19.20 9.85
N LEU A 243 -12.78 18.59 9.11
CA LEU A 243 -12.43 18.01 7.82
C LEU A 243 -11.95 19.04 6.80
N GLU A 244 -12.53 20.24 6.78
CA GLU A 244 -12.14 21.27 5.83
C GLU A 244 -10.79 21.90 6.19
N ASN A 245 -10.57 22.19 7.49
CA ASN A 245 -9.36 22.85 7.98
C ASN A 245 -8.13 21.93 8.01
N TYR A 246 -8.30 20.66 8.39
CA TYR A 246 -7.18 19.73 8.56
C TYR A 246 -6.92 18.85 7.34
N LEU A 247 -7.77 18.89 6.31
CA LEU A 247 -7.57 18.09 5.08
C LEU A 247 -6.19 18.28 4.44
N PRO A 248 -5.65 19.51 4.27
CA PRO A 248 -4.32 19.69 3.68
C PRO A 248 -3.22 18.99 4.50
N LEU A 249 -3.27 19.09 5.83
CA LEU A 249 -2.31 18.47 6.75
C LEU A 249 -2.42 16.94 6.72
N ALA A 250 -3.63 16.40 6.82
CA ALA A 250 -3.86 14.97 6.76
C ALA A 250 -3.39 14.40 5.41
N ARG A 251 -3.65 15.10 4.30
CA ARG A 251 -3.15 14.72 2.98
C ARG A 251 -1.63 14.79 2.89
N ALA A 252 -1.00 15.83 3.44
CA ALA A 252 0.45 15.94 3.48
C ALA A 252 1.08 14.75 4.25
N PHE A 253 0.49 14.38 5.39
CA PHE A 253 0.88 13.19 6.15
C PHE A 253 0.77 11.90 5.32
N MET A 254 -0.38 11.69 4.64
CA MET A 254 -0.58 10.54 3.75
C MET A 254 0.49 10.51 2.65
N ILE A 255 0.79 11.65 2.03
CA ILE A 255 1.80 11.75 0.96
C ILE A 255 3.20 11.42 1.51
N ASP A 256 3.58 11.98 2.66
CA ASP A 256 4.85 11.66 3.32
C ASP A 256 4.94 10.16 3.64
N ALA A 257 3.85 9.55 4.12
CA ALA A 257 3.82 8.13 4.47
C ALA A 257 4.05 7.24 3.24
N LEU A 258 3.45 7.59 2.09
CA LEU A 258 3.63 6.86 0.84
C LEU A 258 5.06 6.92 0.26
N LEU A 259 5.91 7.83 0.74
CA LEU A 259 7.33 7.86 0.40
C LEU A 259 8.10 6.69 1.04
N PHE A 260 7.54 6.07 2.09
CA PHE A 260 8.14 4.95 2.79
C PHE A 260 7.67 3.62 2.20
N GLN A 261 8.64 2.76 1.93
CA GLN A 261 8.43 1.41 1.40
C GLN A 261 9.06 0.42 2.38
N PRO A 262 8.46 0.22 3.57
CA PRO A 262 9.05 -0.62 4.61
C PRO A 262 9.20 -2.06 4.14
N GLU A 263 10.38 -2.61 4.34
CA GLU A 263 10.67 -4.02 4.04
C GLU A 263 10.39 -4.88 5.29
N ILE A 264 10.12 -6.17 5.07
CA ILE A 264 10.03 -7.16 6.15
C ILE A 264 11.41 -7.84 6.24
N PRO A 265 12.16 -7.65 7.34
CA PRO A 265 13.46 -8.28 7.50
C PRO A 265 13.37 -9.82 7.49
N GLU A 266 14.40 -10.48 6.95
CA GLU A 266 14.44 -11.96 6.89
C GLU A 266 14.28 -12.61 8.28
N VAL A 267 14.83 -11.97 9.31
CA VAL A 267 14.73 -12.44 10.71
C VAL A 267 13.29 -12.53 11.23
N MET A 268 12.33 -11.85 10.59
CA MET A 268 10.91 -11.89 10.97
C MET A 268 10.11 -12.94 10.20
N GLN A 269 10.66 -13.58 9.16
CA GLN A 269 9.90 -14.47 8.27
C GLN A 269 9.29 -15.66 9.00
N LYS A 270 10.02 -16.26 9.94
CA LYS A 270 9.50 -17.38 10.75
C LYS A 270 8.32 -16.94 11.63
N LYS A 271 8.44 -15.80 12.31
CA LYS A 271 7.37 -15.25 13.15
C LYS A 271 6.15 -14.86 12.31
N MET A 272 6.37 -14.33 11.10
CA MET A 272 5.33 -14.06 10.12
C MET A 272 4.58 -15.34 9.73
N GLU A 273 5.32 -16.41 9.41
CA GLU A 273 4.74 -17.72 9.08
C GLU A 273 3.87 -18.26 10.23
N GLU A 274 4.40 -18.26 11.45
CA GLU A 274 3.68 -18.67 12.68
C GLU A 274 2.39 -17.85 12.87
N THR A 275 2.45 -16.55 12.62
CA THR A 275 1.27 -15.66 12.76
C THR A 275 0.21 -15.95 11.70
N ILE A 276 0.61 -16.29 10.47
CA ILE A 276 -0.35 -16.68 9.43
C ILE A 276 -0.98 -18.05 9.76
N TYR A 277 -0.23 -18.99 10.35
CA TYR A 277 -0.81 -20.24 10.86
C TYR A 277 -1.87 -19.98 11.94
N ASP A 278 -1.58 -19.09 12.91
CA ASP A 278 -2.55 -18.70 13.94
C ASP A 278 -3.83 -18.14 13.30
N LEU A 279 -3.68 -17.25 12.31
CA LEU A 279 -4.80 -16.64 11.59
C LEU A 279 -5.67 -17.68 10.87
N ILE A 280 -5.05 -18.67 10.23
CA ILE A 280 -5.75 -19.78 9.60
C ILE A 280 -6.47 -20.66 10.61
N SER A 281 -5.83 -20.95 11.74
CA SER A 281 -6.43 -21.72 12.83
C SER A 281 -7.69 -21.02 13.35
N ASN A 282 -7.61 -19.70 13.56
CA ASN A 282 -8.76 -18.89 13.98
C ASN A 282 -9.89 -18.94 12.94
N ILE A 283 -9.59 -18.75 11.66
CA ILE A 283 -10.59 -18.81 10.58
C ILE A 283 -11.24 -20.20 10.51
N THR A 284 -10.44 -21.27 10.50
CA THR A 284 -10.94 -22.65 10.36
C THR A 284 -11.74 -23.11 11.57
N SER A 285 -11.47 -22.56 12.76
CA SER A 285 -12.28 -22.80 13.96
C SER A 285 -13.71 -22.25 13.82
N ASN A 286 -13.91 -21.24 12.97
CA ASN A 286 -15.20 -20.65 12.68
C ASN A 286 -15.83 -21.29 11.44
N SER A 287 -16.99 -21.93 11.61
CA SER A 287 -17.73 -22.52 10.47
C SER A 287 -18.26 -21.48 9.48
N LEU A 288 -18.47 -20.24 9.95
CA LEU A 288 -19.07 -19.15 9.18
C LEU A 288 -18.31 -17.84 9.39
N ILE A 289 -17.92 -17.17 8.31
CA ILE A 289 -17.16 -15.90 8.32
C ILE A 289 -17.91 -14.77 7.61
N SER A 290 -17.64 -13.52 8.00
CA SER A 290 -18.37 -12.33 7.49
C SER A 290 -17.94 -11.87 6.09
N HIS A 291 -16.77 -12.29 5.60
CA HIS A 291 -16.19 -11.89 4.32
C HIS A 291 -15.14 -12.89 3.86
N THR A 292 -14.59 -12.71 2.66
CA THR A 292 -13.49 -13.53 2.12
C THR A 292 -12.14 -12.90 2.52
N PRO A 293 -11.42 -13.45 3.50
CA PRO A 293 -10.11 -12.91 3.90
C PRO A 293 -9.05 -13.23 2.83
N ASP A 294 -8.15 -12.30 2.56
CA ASP A 294 -6.93 -12.55 1.78
C ASP A 294 -5.81 -13.06 2.71
N ILE A 295 -5.94 -14.32 3.13
CA ILE A 295 -5.20 -14.92 4.26
C ILE A 295 -3.68 -14.73 4.13
N GLY A 296 -3.12 -15.05 2.96
CA GLY A 296 -1.68 -15.02 2.73
C GLY A 296 -1.07 -13.62 2.68
N SER A 297 -1.88 -12.55 2.55
CA SER A 297 -1.37 -11.17 2.47
C SER A 297 -1.81 -10.28 3.63
N ILE A 298 -2.78 -10.70 4.47
CA ILE A 298 -3.23 -9.91 5.64
C ILE A 298 -2.04 -9.50 6.51
N ILE A 299 -1.30 -10.46 7.09
CA ILE A 299 -0.24 -10.13 8.05
C ILE A 299 0.89 -9.33 7.40
N PRO A 300 1.44 -9.71 6.23
CA PRO A 300 2.48 -8.92 5.57
C PRO A 300 2.05 -7.47 5.28
N LYS A 301 0.81 -7.26 4.81
CA LYS A 301 0.33 -5.93 4.46
C LYS A 301 0.02 -5.09 5.69
N LEU A 302 -0.63 -5.64 6.71
CA LEU A 302 -0.88 -4.90 7.95
C LEU A 302 0.41 -4.52 8.66
N THR A 303 1.37 -5.45 8.73
CA THR A 303 2.71 -5.21 9.31
C THR A 303 3.42 -4.05 8.61
N THR A 304 3.46 -4.08 7.27
CA THR A 304 4.14 -3.02 6.50
C THR A 304 3.38 -1.71 6.48
N SER A 305 2.05 -1.73 6.54
CA SER A 305 1.23 -0.53 6.73
C SER A 305 1.48 0.12 8.10
N TYR A 306 1.52 -0.65 9.20
CA TYR A 306 1.88 -0.10 10.51
C TYR A 306 3.27 0.52 10.52
N ALA A 307 4.25 -0.16 9.95
CA ALA A 307 5.59 0.37 9.80
C ALA A 307 5.59 1.70 9.00
N ARG A 308 4.79 1.78 7.93
CA ARG A 308 4.63 2.98 7.10
C ARG A 308 3.95 4.12 7.86
N LEU A 309 2.93 3.82 8.67
CA LEU A 309 2.22 4.81 9.50
C LEU A 309 3.18 5.52 10.48
N ASP A 310 4.23 4.81 10.90
CA ASP A 310 5.29 5.31 11.76
C ASP A 310 6.54 5.80 11.01
N PHE A 311 6.49 5.88 9.67
CA PHE A 311 7.60 6.28 8.81
C PHE A 311 8.87 5.42 8.99
N LYS A 312 8.70 4.12 9.27
CA LYS A 312 9.82 3.17 9.41
C LYS A 312 10.27 2.69 8.03
N LEU A 313 11.58 2.47 7.87
CA LEU A 313 12.16 1.83 6.68
C LEU A 313 12.08 0.31 6.71
N ASN A 314 11.95 -0.27 7.90
CA ASN A 314 11.86 -1.70 8.11
C ASN A 314 10.74 -1.97 9.12
N SER A 315 10.00 -3.04 8.87
CA SER A 315 9.01 -3.53 9.81
C SER A 315 9.70 -4.16 11.02
N THR A 316 9.01 -4.11 12.16
CA THR A 316 9.47 -4.66 13.44
C THR A 316 8.50 -5.71 13.98
N SER A 317 8.98 -6.50 14.94
CA SER A 317 8.12 -7.45 15.67
C SER A 317 6.93 -6.80 16.37
N ASN A 318 6.98 -5.49 16.66
CA ASN A 318 5.86 -4.74 17.22
C ASN A 318 4.79 -4.49 16.16
N ASP A 319 5.19 -3.99 14.98
CA ASP A 319 4.28 -3.72 13.85
C ASP A 319 3.51 -4.98 13.42
N LEU A 320 4.18 -6.14 13.50
CA LEU A 320 3.55 -7.44 13.25
C LEU A 320 2.49 -7.80 14.29
N ASN A 321 2.78 -7.60 15.59
CA ASN A 321 1.81 -7.91 16.64
C ASN A 321 0.63 -6.94 16.56
N GLU A 322 0.89 -5.64 16.33
CA GLU A 322 -0.17 -4.65 16.12
C GLU A 322 -1.06 -5.03 14.93
N GLY A 323 -0.46 -5.47 13.81
CA GLY A 323 -1.21 -5.98 12.66
C GLY A 323 -2.07 -7.20 12.98
N LYS A 324 -1.54 -8.15 13.77
CA LYS A 324 -2.26 -9.35 14.21
C LYS A 324 -3.43 -8.99 15.14
N GLU A 325 -3.15 -8.27 16.22
CA GLU A 325 -4.12 -7.90 17.26
C GLU A 325 -5.27 -7.08 16.68
N LEU A 326 -4.94 -6.12 15.80
CA LEU A 326 -5.93 -5.33 15.08
C LEU A 326 -6.89 -6.23 14.28
N TRP A 327 -6.34 -7.15 13.49
CA TRP A 327 -7.17 -8.01 12.64
C TRP A 327 -8.04 -8.96 13.47
N GLU A 328 -7.48 -9.59 14.51
CA GLU A 328 -8.22 -10.48 15.41
C GLU A 328 -9.38 -9.75 16.11
N SER A 329 -9.15 -8.52 16.58
CA SER A 329 -10.18 -7.67 17.19
C SER A 329 -11.35 -7.42 16.23
N LEU A 330 -11.08 -6.92 15.02
CA LEU A 330 -12.12 -6.63 14.03
C LEU A 330 -12.86 -7.88 13.55
N MET A 331 -12.15 -8.99 13.43
CA MET A 331 -12.74 -10.27 13.05
C MET A 331 -13.80 -10.69 14.06
N GLY A 332 -13.44 -10.73 15.35
CA GLY A 332 -14.36 -11.08 16.42
C GLY A 332 -15.61 -10.20 16.45
N GLU A 333 -15.45 -8.89 16.21
CA GLU A 333 -16.57 -7.97 16.10
C GLU A 333 -17.43 -8.22 14.86
N SER A 334 -16.81 -8.38 13.70
CA SER A 334 -17.50 -8.61 12.44
C SER A 334 -18.31 -9.91 12.48
N GLU A 335 -17.84 -10.91 13.21
CA GLU A 335 -18.52 -12.19 13.39
C GLU A 335 -19.66 -12.11 14.42
N THR A 336 -19.52 -11.29 15.47
CA THR A 336 -20.55 -11.11 16.49
C THR A 336 -21.73 -10.30 15.96
N ASN A 337 -21.44 -9.27 15.18
CA ASN A 337 -22.39 -8.22 14.82
C ASN A 337 -23.16 -8.56 13.52
N ASN A 338 -22.52 -9.19 12.52
CA ASN A 338 -23.19 -9.48 11.25
C ASN A 338 -24.22 -10.61 11.35
N SER A 339 -25.39 -10.39 10.72
CA SER A 339 -26.43 -11.41 10.56
C SER A 339 -25.89 -12.69 9.91
N SER A 340 -26.26 -13.86 10.46
CA SER A 340 -25.85 -15.18 9.97
C SER A 340 -26.17 -15.41 8.48
N SER A 341 -27.22 -14.78 7.96
CA SER A 341 -27.66 -14.89 6.55
C SER A 341 -26.66 -14.34 5.52
N ARG A 342 -25.67 -13.55 5.95
CA ARG A 342 -24.64 -12.94 5.07
C ARG A 342 -23.27 -13.58 5.24
N LYS A 343 -23.15 -14.60 6.10
CA LYS A 343 -21.90 -15.27 6.37
C LYS A 343 -21.61 -16.34 5.31
N LEU A 344 -20.33 -16.57 5.07
CA LEU A 344 -19.81 -17.52 4.10
C LEU A 344 -19.35 -18.79 4.82
N ASP A 345 -19.52 -19.93 4.15
CA ASP A 345 -19.02 -21.21 4.63
C ASP A 345 -17.50 -21.27 4.49
N THR A 346 -16.81 -21.36 5.63
CA THR A 346 -15.34 -21.34 5.67
C THR A 346 -14.74 -22.53 4.93
N ASN A 347 -15.34 -23.72 5.00
CA ASN A 347 -14.80 -24.90 4.32
C ASN A 347 -14.85 -24.74 2.81
N LYS A 348 -15.95 -24.19 2.29
CA LYS A 348 -16.09 -23.89 0.85
C LYS A 348 -15.12 -22.81 0.38
N LEU A 349 -14.85 -21.81 1.22
CA LEU A 349 -13.87 -20.76 0.89
C LEU A 349 -12.45 -21.31 0.76
N LEU A 350 -12.08 -22.28 1.59
CA LEU A 350 -10.73 -22.85 1.66
C LEU A 350 -10.53 -24.07 0.75
N GLU A 351 -11.58 -24.61 0.15
CA GLU A 351 -11.54 -25.73 -0.79
C GLU A 351 -10.74 -25.38 -2.05
N LEU A 352 -9.80 -26.23 -2.47
CA LEU A 352 -8.98 -26.00 -3.66
C LEU A 352 -9.65 -26.55 -4.93
N THR A 353 -9.56 -25.80 -6.02
CA THR A 353 -9.93 -26.32 -7.35
C THR A 353 -8.84 -27.24 -7.91
N SER A 354 -9.14 -28.00 -8.97
CA SER A 354 -8.16 -28.93 -9.57
C SER A 354 -6.86 -28.24 -10.02
N ASP A 355 -6.95 -27.03 -10.59
CA ASP A 355 -5.76 -26.28 -11.02
C ASP A 355 -4.97 -25.77 -9.80
N GLU A 356 -5.66 -25.35 -8.73
CA GLU A 356 -5.05 -24.89 -7.48
C GLU A 356 -4.35 -26.02 -6.73
N GLU A 357 -5.00 -27.19 -6.63
CA GLU A 357 -4.43 -28.39 -6.02
C GLU A 357 -3.16 -28.83 -6.77
N THR A 358 -3.22 -28.83 -8.11
CA THR A 358 -2.07 -29.17 -8.96
C THR A 358 -0.90 -28.23 -8.69
N LEU A 359 -1.14 -26.91 -8.71
CA LEU A 359 -0.09 -25.93 -8.44
C LEU A 359 0.45 -26.05 -7.01
N TYR A 360 -0.41 -26.26 -6.03
CA TYR A 360 -0.01 -26.40 -4.63
C TYR A 360 0.91 -27.63 -4.43
N MET A 361 0.53 -28.77 -5.01
CA MET A 361 1.34 -29.98 -4.97
C MET A 361 2.66 -29.83 -5.73
N ASP A 362 2.68 -29.14 -6.87
CA ASP A 362 3.92 -28.80 -7.57
C ASP A 362 4.85 -27.98 -6.66
N ILE A 363 4.34 -26.96 -5.97
CA ILE A 363 5.15 -26.12 -5.07
C ILE A 363 5.68 -26.95 -3.88
N ILE A 364 4.87 -27.84 -3.28
CA ILE A 364 5.32 -28.77 -2.23
C ILE A 364 6.47 -29.64 -2.75
N ASN A 365 6.30 -30.28 -3.91
CA ASN A 365 7.31 -31.14 -4.51
C ASN A 365 8.61 -30.39 -4.77
N LEU A 366 8.55 -29.14 -5.24
CA LEU A 366 9.73 -28.29 -5.44
C LEU A 366 10.48 -28.03 -4.13
N LYS A 367 9.75 -27.73 -3.05
CA LYS A 367 10.34 -27.54 -1.72
C LYS A 367 11.01 -28.82 -1.22
N ASP A 368 10.34 -29.96 -1.38
CA ASP A 368 10.83 -31.25 -0.88
C ASP A 368 12.12 -31.71 -1.59
N ILE A 369 12.30 -31.37 -2.86
CA ILE A 369 13.55 -31.63 -3.60
C ILE A 369 14.59 -30.52 -3.46
N GLY A 370 14.37 -29.54 -2.58
CA GLY A 370 15.32 -28.49 -2.25
C GLY A 370 15.46 -27.38 -3.30
N ILE A 371 14.47 -27.18 -4.15
CA ILE A 371 14.45 -26.06 -5.11
C ILE A 371 13.89 -24.81 -4.43
N ASP A 372 14.60 -23.69 -4.56
CA ASP A 372 14.13 -22.39 -4.09
C ASP A 372 12.79 -22.01 -4.71
N LEU A 373 11.83 -21.66 -3.85
CA LEU A 373 10.47 -21.28 -4.23
C LEU A 373 10.39 -19.84 -4.75
N THR A 374 11.02 -19.58 -5.89
CA THR A 374 10.90 -18.30 -6.60
C THR A 374 9.79 -18.36 -7.65
N PHE A 375 9.22 -17.22 -8.02
CA PHE A 375 8.22 -17.14 -9.10
C PHE A 375 8.71 -17.79 -10.40
N GLU A 376 9.96 -17.53 -10.77
CA GLU A 376 10.57 -18.06 -11.99
C GLU A 376 10.67 -19.59 -11.94
N ASN A 377 11.12 -20.16 -10.83
CA ASN A 377 11.27 -21.61 -10.68
C ASN A 377 9.91 -22.31 -10.71
N ILE A 378 8.93 -21.77 -9.99
CA ILE A 378 7.58 -22.35 -9.93
C ILE A 378 6.92 -22.27 -11.32
N LYS A 379 7.01 -21.11 -12.00
CA LYS A 379 6.45 -20.94 -13.35
C LYS A 379 7.06 -21.90 -14.37
N LYS A 380 8.37 -22.18 -14.29
CA LYS A 380 9.05 -23.10 -15.23
C LYS A 380 8.73 -24.58 -15.02
N LYS A 381 8.32 -24.96 -13.81
CA LYS A 381 8.22 -26.37 -13.40
C LYS A 381 6.81 -26.84 -13.09
N THR A 382 5.84 -25.94 -13.05
CA THR A 382 4.45 -26.30 -12.81
C THR A 382 3.80 -26.96 -14.03
N SER A 383 2.83 -27.82 -13.75
CA SER A 383 2.00 -28.52 -14.72
C SER A 383 0.79 -27.70 -15.18
N ILE A 384 0.50 -26.55 -14.56
CA ILE A 384 -0.63 -25.70 -14.94
C ILE A 384 -0.32 -24.87 -16.19
N MET A 385 -1.37 -24.52 -16.95
CA MET A 385 -1.25 -23.69 -18.15
C MET A 385 -0.72 -22.29 -17.82
N GLU A 386 0.21 -21.77 -18.63
CA GLU A 386 0.91 -20.51 -18.37
C GLU A 386 -0.06 -19.32 -18.14
N TRP A 387 -1.12 -19.21 -18.94
CA TRP A 387 -2.10 -18.12 -18.82
C TRP A 387 -3.00 -18.21 -17.59
N LYS A 388 -3.00 -19.35 -16.87
CA LYS A 388 -3.71 -19.52 -15.60
C LYS A 388 -2.80 -19.28 -14.40
N PHE A 389 -1.49 -19.23 -14.60
CA PHE A 389 -0.49 -19.26 -13.54
C PHE A 389 -0.74 -18.20 -12.45
N GLU A 390 -0.84 -16.93 -12.87
CA GLU A 390 -0.96 -15.81 -11.95
C GLU A 390 -2.28 -15.82 -11.17
N ASP A 391 -3.40 -16.16 -11.83
CA ASP A 391 -4.73 -16.25 -11.20
C ASP A 391 -4.81 -17.42 -10.20
N THR A 392 -4.23 -18.58 -10.55
CA THR A 392 -4.16 -19.73 -9.64
C THR A 392 -3.28 -19.43 -8.43
N LEU A 393 -2.15 -18.76 -8.63
CA LEU A 393 -1.25 -18.36 -7.55
C LEU A 393 -1.93 -17.33 -6.60
N GLU A 394 -2.66 -16.36 -7.16
CA GLU A 394 -3.47 -15.40 -6.41
C GLU A 394 -4.51 -16.13 -5.53
N LYS A 395 -5.19 -17.16 -6.05
CA LYS A 395 -6.15 -17.96 -5.27
C LYS A 395 -5.51 -18.77 -4.15
N LEU A 396 -4.35 -19.37 -4.38
CA LEU A 396 -3.60 -20.07 -3.32
C LEU A 396 -3.21 -19.13 -2.18
N LYS A 397 -2.81 -17.90 -2.51
CA LYS A 397 -2.51 -16.85 -1.52
C LYS A 397 -3.76 -16.47 -0.71
N ILE A 398 -4.87 -16.19 -1.40
CA ILE A 398 -6.14 -15.83 -0.74
C ILE A 398 -6.58 -16.92 0.24
N LYS A 399 -6.43 -18.20 -0.14
CA LYS A 399 -6.79 -19.36 0.70
C LYS A 399 -5.74 -19.72 1.75
N GLY A 400 -4.65 -18.94 1.86
CA GLY A 400 -3.63 -19.15 2.88
C GLY A 400 -2.80 -20.40 2.67
N ARG A 401 -2.62 -20.87 1.43
CA ARG A 401 -1.68 -21.95 1.10
C ARG A 401 -0.26 -21.45 0.91
N ILE A 402 -0.14 -20.19 0.52
CA ILE A 402 1.12 -19.49 0.30
C ILE A 402 1.06 -18.06 0.82
N TYR A 403 2.21 -17.45 1.01
CA TYR A 403 2.38 -16.02 1.23
C TYR A 403 3.65 -15.52 0.53
N TYR A 404 3.72 -14.22 0.27
CA TYR A 404 4.87 -13.64 -0.42
C TYR A 404 5.90 -13.11 0.58
N LEU A 405 7.15 -13.45 0.30
CA LEU A 405 8.32 -12.97 1.02
C LEU A 405 8.99 -11.84 0.22
N SER A 406 9.89 -11.10 0.88
CA SER A 406 10.83 -10.24 0.16
C SER A 406 11.68 -11.07 -0.83
N ASN A 407 12.14 -10.43 -1.91
CA ASN A 407 13.04 -11.01 -2.91
C ASN A 407 12.42 -12.11 -3.80
N ASP A 408 11.17 -11.94 -4.22
CA ASP A 408 10.50 -12.83 -5.19
C ASP A 408 10.36 -14.30 -4.75
N LYS A 409 10.44 -14.54 -3.45
CA LYS A 409 10.25 -15.84 -2.82
C LYS A 409 8.82 -16.04 -2.32
N ILE A 410 8.40 -17.29 -2.28
CA ILE A 410 7.11 -17.73 -1.76
C ILE A 410 7.34 -18.56 -0.51
N GLY A 411 6.64 -18.21 0.57
CA GLY A 411 6.51 -19.05 1.75
C GLY A 411 5.34 -20.02 1.59
N LEU A 412 5.53 -21.26 2.06
CA LEU A 412 4.48 -22.29 2.08
C LEU A 412 3.85 -22.39 3.45
N ILE A 413 2.54 -22.55 3.46
CA ILE A 413 1.76 -22.84 4.67
C ILE A 413 1.28 -24.29 4.53
N ASN A 414 1.82 -25.16 5.36
CA ASN A 414 1.51 -26.58 5.35
C ASN A 414 0.35 -26.86 6.32
N PHE A 415 -0.82 -27.19 5.76
CA PHE A 415 -1.91 -27.77 6.54
C PHE A 415 -1.51 -29.22 6.87
N LYS A 416 -1.19 -29.49 8.14
CA LYS A 416 -0.97 -30.86 8.62
C LYS A 416 -2.25 -31.47 9.13
#